data_AF-A0A2V5Q369-F1
#
_entry.id   AF-A0A2V5Q369-F1
#
_cell.length_a   1.000
_cell.length_b   1.000
_cell.length_c   1.000
_cell.angle_alpha   90.00
_cell.angle_beta   90.00
_cell.angle_gamma   90.00
#
_symmetry.space_group_name_H-M   'P 1'
#
loop_
_entity.id
_entity.type
_entity.pdbx_description
1 polymer ?
#
loop_
_entity_poly.entity_id
_entity_poly.type
_entity_poly.pdbx_seq_one_letter_code
_entity_poly.pdbx_strand_id
1 'polypeptide(L)' 'MSGKRIIHAPRGSERTCKGWHQEAAMRMLMNNLDPDVAENPDQLVVYGGTGRAARSWEAFDAIVRSLRELENDETLLV' A
#
# COMPACT_ATOMS: atom_id res chain seq x y z
N MET A 1 9.60 -2.83 19.69
CA MET A 1 8.82 -1.65 19.28
C MET A 1 9.25 -1.31 17.88
N SER A 2 8.41 -1.60 16.86
CA SER A 2 8.73 -1.23 15.48
C SER A 2 8.66 0.30 15.39
N GLY A 3 9.71 0.94 14.88
CA GLY A 3 9.76 2.39 14.72
C GLY A 3 8.64 2.92 13.84
N LYS A 4 8.34 4.21 13.97
CA LYS A 4 7.33 4.91 13.16
C LYS A 4 7.65 4.72 11.67
N ARG A 5 6.75 4.07 10.92
CA ARG A 5 6.97 3.77 9.49
C ARG A 5 6.27 4.83 8.66
N ILE A 6 7.07 5.67 8.01
CA ILE A 6 6.56 6.69 7.09
C ILE A 6 6.41 6.06 5.71
N ILE A 7 5.19 6.08 5.17
CA ILE A 7 4.86 5.55 3.84
C ILE A 7 4.58 6.73 2.92
N HIS A 8 5.13 6.69 1.71
CA HIS A 8 4.76 7.57 0.61
C HIS A 8 4.59 6.74 -0.65
N ALA A 9 3.60 7.09 -1.47
CA ALA A 9 3.47 6.47 -2.79
C ALA A 9 4.67 6.83 -3.68
N PRO A 10 5.26 5.86 -4.41
CA PRO A 10 6.23 6.14 -5.47
C PRO A 10 5.69 7.17 -6.48
N ARG A 11 6.57 8.06 -6.94
CA ARG A 11 6.24 9.16 -7.87
C ARG A 11 7.02 9.00 -9.18
N GLY A 12 6.62 9.77 -10.20
CA GLY A 12 7.25 9.74 -11.52
C GLY A 12 6.81 8.56 -12.41
N SER A 13 7.47 8.43 -13.55
CA SER A 13 7.13 7.46 -14.61
C SER A 13 7.82 6.10 -14.47
N GLU A 14 8.77 5.95 -13.55
CA GLU A 14 9.40 4.66 -13.26
C GLU A 14 8.43 3.74 -12.53
N ARG A 15 8.52 2.43 -12.77
CA ARG A 15 7.68 1.41 -12.13
C ARG A 15 8.52 0.44 -11.33
N THR A 16 7.91 -0.11 -10.29
CA THR A 16 8.48 -1.18 -9.45
C THR A 16 7.73 -2.51 -9.62
N CYS A 17 6.47 -2.47 -10.05
CA CYS A 17 5.68 -3.66 -10.44
C CYS A 17 5.85 -4.00 -11.92
N LYS A 18 5.44 -5.22 -12.32
CA LYS A 18 5.53 -5.73 -13.70
C LYS A 18 4.65 -4.99 -14.72
N GLY A 19 3.56 -4.37 -14.26
CA GLY A 19 2.62 -3.61 -15.08
C GLY A 19 2.11 -2.34 -14.39
N TRP A 20 1.49 -1.44 -15.17
CA TRP A 20 0.93 -0.19 -14.63
C TRP A 20 -0.30 -0.43 -13.76
N HIS A 21 -1.07 -1.49 -14.00
CA HIS A 21 -2.25 -1.80 -13.18
C HIS A 21 -1.85 -2.19 -11.75
N GLN A 22 -0.86 -3.06 -11.61
CA GLN A 22 -0.32 -3.48 -10.32
C GLN A 22 0.40 -2.33 -9.62
N GLU A 23 1.19 -1.55 -10.36
CA GLU A 23 1.86 -0.35 -9.84
C GLU A 23 0.84 0.67 -9.32
N ALA A 24 -0.24 0.92 -10.07
CA ALA A 24 -1.30 1.85 -9.67
C ALA A 24 -1.98 1.40 -8.37
N ALA A 25 -2.33 0.11 -8.27
CA ALA A 25 -2.90 -0.45 -7.04
C ALA A 25 -1.95 -0.27 -5.84
N MET A 26 -0.66 -0.57 -6.02
CA MET A 26 0.35 -0.41 -4.97
C MET A 26 0.51 1.06 -4.55
N ARG A 27 0.58 1.98 -5.52
CA ARG A 27 0.68 3.43 -5.24
C ARG A 27 -0.54 3.95 -4.50
N MET A 28 -1.75 3.53 -4.88
CA MET A 28 -2.98 3.94 -4.20
C MET A 28 -3.06 3.38 -2.78
N LEU A 29 -2.64 2.13 -2.57
CA LEU A 29 -2.51 1.55 -1.24
C LEU A 29 -1.54 2.34 -0.36
N MET A 30 -0.37 2.68 -0.89
CA MET A 30 0.64 3.48 -0.17
C MET A 30 0.16 4.91 0.08
N ASN A 31 -0.54 5.52 -0.88
CA ASN A 31 -1.10 6.87 -0.74
C ASN A 31 -2.15 6.94 0.38
N ASN A 32 -2.96 5.90 0.56
CA ASN A 32 -3.90 5.82 1.69
C ASN A 32 -3.21 5.83 3.06
N LEU A 33 -1.89 5.59 3.13
CA LEU A 33 -1.10 5.59 4.36
C LEU A 33 -0.06 6.71 4.39
N ASP A 34 -0.13 7.65 3.44
CA ASP A 34 0.71 8.83 3.44
C ASP A 34 0.35 9.71 4.66
N PRO A 35 1.33 10.21 5.46
CA PRO A 35 1.06 11.09 6.60
C PRO A 35 0.25 12.35 6.26
N ASP A 36 0.32 12.82 5.02
CA ASP A 36 -0.44 13.98 4.56
C ASP A 36 -1.89 13.62 4.15
N VAL A 37 -2.24 12.32 4.15
CA VAL A 37 -3.54 11.78 3.71
C VAL A 37 -4.27 11.07 4.84
N ALA A 38 -3.57 10.20 5.58
CA ALA A 38 -4.16 9.32 6.58
C ALA A 38 -4.30 9.99 7.96
N GLU A 39 -5.42 9.75 8.65
CA GLU A 39 -5.64 10.22 10.02
C GLU A 39 -4.67 9.59 11.03
N ASN A 40 -4.36 8.29 10.90
CA ASN A 40 -3.43 7.60 11.79
C ASN A 40 -2.71 6.43 11.06
N PRO A 41 -1.69 6.74 10.23
CA PRO A 41 -1.03 5.76 9.37
C PRO A 41 -0.26 4.69 10.14
N ASP A 42 0.23 4.98 11.35
CA ASP A 42 0.96 4.01 12.19
C ASP A 42 0.10 2.81 12.59
N GLN A 43 -1.22 3.04 12.72
CA GLN A 43 -2.25 2.03 12.99
C GLN A 43 -2.95 1.54 11.71
N LEU A 44 -2.43 1.91 10.54
CA LEU A 44 -2.99 1.65 9.22
C LEU A 44 -4.36 2.30 8.97
N VAL A 45 -4.79 3.24 9.83
CA VAL A 45 -6.09 3.90 9.75
C VAL A 45 -6.02 5.06 8.78
N VAL A 46 -6.91 5.04 7.78
CA VAL A 46 -7.00 6.07 6.74
C VAL A 46 -7.93 7.18 7.21
N TYR A 47 -9.20 6.85 7.47
CA TYR A 47 -10.22 7.76 8.01
C TYR A 47 -11.40 6.98 8.59
N GLY A 48 -12.33 7.67 9.23
CA GLY A 48 -13.59 7.07 9.70
C GLY A 48 -13.39 6.21 10.96
N GLY A 49 -12.45 6.61 11.82
CA GLY A 49 -12.19 5.96 13.12
C GLY A 49 -11.38 4.67 13.01
N THR A 50 -11.93 3.63 12.39
CA THR A 50 -11.28 2.30 12.29
C THR A 50 -11.12 1.80 10.85
N GLY A 51 -11.46 2.63 9.86
CA GLY A 51 -11.24 2.32 8.43
C GLY A 51 -9.75 2.19 8.13
N ARG A 52 -9.28 0.97 7.87
CA ARG A 52 -7.86 0.66 7.65
C ARG A 52 -7.55 0.25 6.22
N ALA A 53 -6.35 0.59 5.75
CA ALA A 53 -5.85 0.21 4.43
C ALA A 53 -5.44 -1.28 4.35
N ALA A 54 -5.02 -1.87 5.46
CA ALA A 54 -4.69 -3.29 5.59
C ALA A 54 -4.97 -3.77 7.02
N ARG A 55 -5.16 -5.09 7.20
CA ARG A 55 -5.50 -5.67 8.53
C ARG A 55 -4.36 -5.59 9.57
N SER A 56 -3.11 -5.61 9.11
CA SER A 56 -1.88 -5.57 9.90
C SER A 56 -0.71 -5.14 9.02
N TRP A 57 0.43 -4.77 9.63
CA TRP A 57 1.64 -4.42 8.88
C TRP A 57 2.18 -5.61 8.08
N GLU A 58 2.10 -6.81 8.62
CA GLU A 58 2.44 -8.05 7.90
C GLU A 58 1.59 -8.23 6.64
N ALA A 59 0.28 -7.96 6.72
CA ALA A 59 -0.60 -8.03 5.56
C ALA A 59 -0.29 -6.92 4.55
N PHE A 60 0.02 -5.70 5.00
CA PHE A 60 0.46 -4.62 4.13
C PHE A 60 1.73 -5.03 3.35
N ASP A 61 2.74 -5.56 4.04
CA ASP A 61 3.99 -6.01 3.42
C ASP A 61 3.75 -7.17 2.45
N ALA A 62 2.85 -8.10 2.81
CA ALA A 62 2.45 -9.19 1.92
C ALA A 62 1.75 -8.67 0.66
N ILE A 63 0.80 -7.73 0.77
CA ILE A 63 0.10 -7.14 -0.38
C ILE A 63 1.10 -6.41 -1.29
N VAL A 64 2.01 -5.60 -0.73
CA VAL A 64 3.02 -4.89 -1.51
C VAL A 64 3.94 -5.86 -2.25
N ARG A 65 4.40 -6.94 -1.60
CA ARG A 65 5.20 -7.99 -2.24
C ARG A 65 4.42 -8.67 -3.36
N SER A 66 3.18 -9.10 -3.08
CA SER A 66 2.33 -9.74 -4.07
C SER A 66 2.08 -8.84 -5.29
N LEU A 67 1.79 -7.55 -5.11
CA LEU A 67 1.60 -6.61 -6.22
C LEU A 67 2.86 -6.40 -7.07
N ARG A 68 4.06 -6.50 -6.49
CA ARG A 68 5.32 -6.43 -7.25
C ARG A 68 5.56 -7.66 -8.12
N GLU A 69 5.09 -8.82 -7.65
CA GLU A 69 5.29 -10.11 -8.30
C GLU A 69 4.13 -10.50 -9.24
N LEU A 70 2.95 -9.89 -9.08
CA LEU A 70 1.73 -10.21 -9.82
C LEU A 70 1.89 -9.96 -11.33
N GLU A 71 1.61 -10.99 -12.13
CA GLU A 71 1.60 -10.91 -13.59
C GLU A 71 0.36 -10.19 -14.13
N ASN A 72 0.34 -9.91 -15.45
CA ASN A 72 -0.75 -9.18 -16.09
C ASN A 72 -2.03 -9.99 -16.28
N ASP A 73 -1.93 -11.32 -16.21
CA ASP A 73 -3.01 -12.29 -16.33
C ASP A 73 -3.39 -12.95 -15.00
N GLU A 74 -2.81 -12.48 -13.89
CA GLU A 74 -3.11 -12.96 -12.54
C GLU A 74 -4.04 -12.01 -11.78
N THR A 75 -4.66 -12.51 -10.71
CA THR A 75 -5.54 -11.72 -9.83
C THR A 75 -5.18 -11.99 -8.38
N LEU A 76 -4.85 -10.92 -7.64
CA LEU A 76 -4.68 -10.97 -6.18
C LEU A 76 -6.05 -10.88 -5.50
N LEU A 77 -6.34 -11.81 -4.58
CA LEU A 77 -7.49 -11.74 -3.69
C LEU A 77 -7.03 -11.23 -2.33
N VAL A 78 -7.72 -10.20 -1.81
CA VAL A 78 -7.42 -9.52 -0.54
C VAL A 78 -8.48 -9.82 0.51
#